data_AF-S3YND9-F1
#
_entry.id   AF-S3YND9-F1
#
_cell.length_a   1.000
_cell.length_b   1.000
_cell.length_c   1.000
_cell.angle_alpha   90.00
_cell.angle_beta   90.00
_cell.angle_gamma   90.00
#
_symmetry.space_group_name_H-M   'P 1'
#
loop_
_entity.id
_entity.type
_entity.pdbx_description
1 polymer ?
#
loop_
_entity_poly.entity_id
_entity_poly.type
_entity_poly.pdbx_seq_one_letter_code
_entity_poly.pdbx_strand_id
1 'polypeptide(L)'
;MKTFEEIYRDVTERSGCNSGETFARAMFEEGMRQNLECCMDKAAGSYTDLMAFAGWFGNRLARESVRCNAARVSFSQNITIEGKRYTTRFGTVTFSTEEKKSLAERAEEIAERLLSSGPAHDLKAVLKEAVLTGYDLQKDDFDED
;
A
#
# COMPACT_ATOMS: atom_id res chain seq x y z
N MET A 1 -9.96 -10.50 -18.55
CA MET A 1 -9.02 -11.51 -19.11
C MET A 1 -9.85 -12.55 -19.83
N LYS A 2 -9.51 -12.88 -21.09
CA LYS A 2 -10.16 -14.00 -21.76
C LYS A 2 -9.84 -15.31 -21.05
N THR A 3 -10.79 -16.23 -20.95
CA THR A 3 -10.51 -17.56 -20.42
C THR A 3 -9.68 -18.37 -21.41
N PHE A 4 -9.09 -19.46 -20.93
CA PHE A 4 -8.39 -20.41 -21.78
C PHE A 4 -9.27 -20.87 -22.95
N GLU A 5 -10.53 -21.20 -22.69
CA GLU A 5 -11.49 -21.68 -23.67
C GLU A 5 -11.86 -20.60 -24.70
N GLU A 6 -11.89 -19.34 -24.30
CA GLU A 6 -12.13 -18.20 -25.19
C GLU A 6 -10.94 -17.96 -26.11
N ILE A 7 -9.70 -17.97 -25.58
CA ILE A 7 -8.48 -17.82 -26.39
C ILE A 7 -8.34 -19.01 -27.34
N TYR A 8 -8.60 -20.23 -26.86
CA TYR A 8 -8.51 -21.45 -27.66
C TYR A 8 -9.50 -21.42 -28.82
N ARG A 9 -10.76 -21.02 -28.56
CA ARG A 9 -11.77 -20.87 -29.60
C ARG A 9 -11.39 -19.81 -30.63
N ASP A 10 -11.01 -18.62 -30.18
CA ASP A 10 -10.62 -17.52 -31.07
C ASP A 10 -9.43 -17.87 -31.95
N VAL A 11 -8.43 -18.57 -31.39
CA VAL A 11 -7.26 -19.02 -32.15
C VAL A 11 -7.65 -20.08 -33.14
N THR A 12 -8.42 -21.09 -32.73
CA THR A 12 -8.86 -22.19 -33.60
C THR A 12 -9.72 -21.70 -34.76
N GLU A 13 -10.61 -20.73 -34.51
CA GLU A 13 -11.45 -20.09 -35.54
C GLU A 13 -10.65 -19.24 -36.51
N ARG A 14 -9.59 -18.55 -36.06
CA ARG A 14 -8.75 -17.68 -36.90
C ARG A 14 -7.66 -18.41 -37.68
N SER A 15 -7.03 -19.42 -37.08
CA SER A 15 -5.92 -20.15 -37.70
C SER A 15 -6.38 -21.31 -38.58
N GLY A 16 -7.63 -21.78 -38.42
CA GLY A 16 -8.17 -22.94 -39.13
C GLY A 16 -7.46 -24.26 -38.81
N CYS A 17 -6.54 -24.27 -37.84
CA CYS A 17 -5.70 -25.40 -37.46
C CYS A 17 -5.31 -25.33 -35.98
N ASN A 18 -5.43 -26.45 -35.28
CA ASN A 18 -5.00 -26.60 -33.88
C ASN A 18 -3.49 -26.88 -33.78
N SER A 19 -2.66 -25.98 -34.31
CA SER A 19 -1.21 -26.07 -34.08
C SER A 19 -0.91 -25.58 -32.66
N GLY A 20 -0.36 -26.45 -31.81
CA GLY A 20 -0.04 -26.12 -30.42
C GLY A 20 0.89 -24.92 -30.25
N GLU A 21 1.78 -24.67 -31.21
CA GLU A 21 2.69 -23.50 -31.20
C GLU A 21 1.93 -22.17 -31.38
N THR A 22 1.01 -22.08 -32.34
CA THR A 22 0.21 -20.87 -32.58
C THR A 22 -0.67 -20.55 -31.37
N PHE A 23 -1.25 -21.59 -30.76
CA PHE A 23 -2.03 -21.43 -29.53
C PHE A 23 -1.15 -21.00 -28.34
N ALA A 24 0.01 -21.62 -28.15
CA ALA A 24 0.94 -21.25 -27.09
C ALA A 24 1.44 -19.80 -27.23
N ARG A 25 1.74 -19.36 -28.45
CA ARG A 25 2.11 -17.96 -28.73
C ARG A 25 0.97 -16.99 -28.43
N ALA A 26 -0.26 -17.31 -28.85
CA ALA A 26 -1.42 -16.48 -28.55
C ALA A 26 -1.70 -16.37 -27.04
N MET A 27 -1.56 -17.47 -26.29
CA MET A 27 -1.67 -17.47 -24.82
C MET A 27 -0.59 -16.61 -24.17
N PHE A 28 0.66 -16.67 -24.66
CA PHE A 28 1.76 -15.85 -24.16
C PHE A 28 1.52 -14.36 -24.44
N GLU A 29 1.13 -14.00 -25.66
CA GLU A 29 0.84 -12.61 -26.05
C GLU A 29 -0.35 -12.04 -25.27
N GLU A 30 -1.42 -12.83 -25.06
CA GLU A 30 -2.56 -12.40 -24.26
C GLU A 30 -2.19 -12.26 -22.77
N GLY A 31 -1.29 -13.11 -22.26
CA GLY A 31 -0.69 -12.96 -20.94
C GLY A 31 0.15 -11.68 -20.82
N MET A 32 0.97 -11.39 -21.83
CA MET A 32 1.80 -10.17 -21.88
C MET A 32 0.99 -8.89 -22.07
N ARG A 33 -0.20 -8.96 -22.70
CA ARG A 33 -1.15 -7.84 -22.79
C ARG A 33 -1.78 -7.48 -21.45
N GLN A 34 -1.70 -8.33 -20.44
CA GLN A 34 -2.19 -7.99 -19.12
C GLN A 34 -1.21 -7.03 -18.45
N ASN A 35 -1.67 -5.81 -18.24
CA ASN A 35 -0.95 -4.82 -17.44
C ASN A 35 -1.39 -4.91 -15.97
N LEU A 36 -0.65 -4.22 -15.10
CA LEU A 36 -0.94 -4.18 -13.67
C LEU A 36 -2.38 -3.71 -13.39
N GLU A 37 -2.87 -2.74 -14.16
CA GLU A 37 -4.23 -2.18 -14.03
C GLU A 37 -5.32 -3.24 -14.22
N CYS A 38 -5.24 -4.06 -15.28
CA CYS A 38 -6.16 -5.18 -15.52
C CYS A 38 -6.12 -6.24 -14.41
N CYS A 39 -4.94 -6.52 -13.84
CA CYS A 39 -4.80 -7.42 -12.70
C CYS A 39 -5.45 -6.82 -11.44
N MET A 40 -5.33 -5.51 -11.25
CA MET A 40 -5.90 -4.78 -10.11
C MET A 40 -7.42 -4.64 -10.21
N ASP A 41 -8.00 -4.46 -11.41
CA ASP A 41 -9.45 -4.42 -11.61
C ASP A 41 -10.12 -5.73 -11.20
N LYS A 42 -9.46 -6.87 -11.46
CA LYS A 42 -9.94 -8.18 -11.02
C LYS A 42 -9.85 -8.32 -9.49
N ALA A 43 -8.74 -7.89 -8.90
CA ALA A 43 -8.57 -7.88 -7.44
C ALA A 43 -9.58 -6.95 -6.75
N ALA A 44 -9.95 -5.83 -7.39
CA ALA A 44 -10.96 -4.91 -6.88
C ALA A 44 -12.38 -5.53 -6.88
N GLY A 45 -12.63 -6.55 -7.70
CA GLY A 45 -13.89 -7.31 -7.71
C GLY A 45 -14.09 -8.24 -6.52
N SER A 46 -13.06 -8.45 -5.69
CA SER A 46 -13.07 -9.37 -4.56
C SER A 46 -12.40 -8.70 -3.36
N TYR A 47 -13.17 -8.45 -2.29
CA TYR A 47 -12.63 -7.84 -1.07
C TYR A 47 -11.42 -8.61 -0.52
N THR A 48 -11.47 -9.93 -0.56
CA THR A 48 -10.38 -10.81 -0.10
C THR A 48 -9.10 -10.62 -0.91
N ASP A 49 -9.20 -10.56 -2.23
CA ASP A 49 -8.04 -10.37 -3.10
C ASP A 49 -7.46 -8.97 -2.97
N LEU A 50 -8.33 -7.96 -2.82
CA LEU A 50 -7.92 -6.59 -2.53
C LEU A 50 -7.14 -6.50 -1.20
N MET A 51 -7.62 -7.15 -0.13
CA MET A 51 -6.93 -7.16 1.16
C MET A 51 -5.60 -7.94 1.09
N ALA A 52 -5.55 -9.05 0.37
CA ALA A 52 -4.31 -9.80 0.15
C ALA A 52 -3.27 -8.94 -0.59
N PHE A 53 -3.69 -8.20 -1.63
CA PHE A 53 -2.83 -7.25 -2.32
C PHE A 53 -2.36 -6.12 -1.39
N ALA A 54 -3.27 -5.54 -0.60
CA ALA A 54 -2.93 -4.49 0.35
C ALA A 54 -1.87 -4.95 1.36
N GLY A 55 -2.00 -6.16 1.90
CA GLY A 55 -1.01 -6.77 2.80
C GLY A 55 0.35 -7.01 2.13
N TRP A 56 0.36 -7.51 0.88
CA TRP A 56 1.60 -7.65 0.11
C TRP A 56 2.27 -6.30 -0.15
N PHE A 57 1.49 -5.28 -0.54
CA PHE A 57 1.99 -3.95 -0.84
C PHE A 57 2.54 -3.27 0.42
N GLY A 58 1.85 -3.38 1.56
CA GLY A 58 2.33 -2.92 2.86
C GLY A 58 3.68 -3.53 3.23
N ASN A 59 3.82 -4.85 3.09
CA ASN A 59 5.10 -5.55 3.30
C ASN A 59 6.22 -5.04 2.38
N ARG A 60 5.89 -4.74 1.11
CA ARG A 60 6.86 -4.21 0.14
C ARG A 60 7.36 -2.83 0.56
N LEU A 61 6.47 -1.96 1.05
CA LEU A 61 6.83 -0.63 1.57
C LEU A 61 7.65 -0.73 2.86
N ALA A 62 7.27 -1.62 3.78
CA ALA A 62 7.98 -1.81 5.05
C ALA A 62 9.45 -2.20 4.81
N ARG A 63 9.69 -3.07 3.82
CA ARG A 63 11.05 -3.42 3.39
C ARG A 63 11.85 -2.22 2.89
N GLU A 64 11.25 -1.31 2.14
CA GLU A 64 11.94 -0.06 1.74
C GLU A 64 12.15 0.87 2.92
N SER A 65 11.20 0.94 3.86
CA SER A 65 11.33 1.69 5.11
C SER A 65 12.60 1.27 5.87
N VAL A 66 12.78 -0.04 6.07
CA VAL A 66 13.97 -0.61 6.72
C VAL A 66 15.24 -0.32 5.92
N ARG A 67 15.22 -0.52 4.58
CA ARG A 67 16.38 -0.26 3.71
C ARG A 67 16.86 1.19 3.77
N CYS A 68 15.92 2.13 3.87
CA CYS A 68 16.22 3.55 3.94
C CYS A 68 16.41 4.07 5.37
N ASN A 69 16.40 3.19 6.38
CA ASN A 69 16.42 3.58 7.80
C ASN A 69 15.36 4.65 8.14
N ALA A 70 14.18 4.53 7.52
CA ALA A 70 13.05 5.40 7.76
C ALA A 70 12.05 4.68 8.67
N ALA A 71 11.61 5.34 9.73
CA ALA A 71 10.54 4.81 10.59
C ALA A 71 9.16 4.82 9.89
N ARG A 72 9.00 5.68 8.87
CA ARG A 72 7.75 5.84 8.12
C ARG A 72 8.02 6.11 6.65
N VAL A 73 7.30 5.40 5.79
CA VAL A 73 7.20 5.72 4.35
C VAL A 73 5.74 5.94 4.03
N SER A 74 5.40 7.11 3.50
CA SER A 74 4.02 7.45 3.12
C SER A 74 3.98 8.22 1.82
N PHE A 75 2.92 8.05 1.04
CA PHE A 75 2.59 8.87 -0.10
C PHE A 75 1.15 9.37 0.00
N SER A 76 0.87 10.46 -0.70
CA SER A 76 -0.46 11.07 -0.75
C SER A 76 -0.93 11.13 -2.19
N GLN A 77 -2.21 10.86 -2.39
CA GLN A 77 -2.85 10.94 -3.69
C GLN A 77 -4.17 11.70 -3.58
N ASN A 78 -4.48 12.48 -4.61
CA ASN A 78 -5.79 13.07 -4.76
C ASN A 78 -6.66 12.13 -5.60
N ILE A 79 -7.80 11.73 -5.05
CA ILE A 79 -8.76 10.84 -5.69
C ILE A 79 -10.10 11.55 -5.82
N THR A 80 -10.88 11.20 -6.84
CA THR A 80 -12.24 11.72 -7.01
C THR A 80 -13.20 10.54 -6.93
N ILE A 81 -14.14 10.59 -5.99
CA ILE A 81 -15.17 9.57 -5.78
C ILE A 81 -16.51 10.29 -5.88
N GLU A 82 -17.39 9.83 -6.76
CA GLU A 82 -18.74 10.39 -6.96
C GLU A 82 -18.74 11.93 -7.16
N GLY A 83 -17.74 12.44 -7.91
CA GLY A 83 -17.58 13.87 -8.20
C GLY A 83 -16.98 14.71 -7.07
N LYS A 84 -16.74 14.13 -5.89
CA LYS A 84 -16.08 14.81 -4.77
C LYS A 84 -14.60 14.46 -4.71
N ARG A 85 -13.76 15.47 -4.49
CA ARG A 85 -12.30 15.32 -4.35
C ARG A 85 -11.94 14.97 -2.92
N TYR A 86 -11.08 13.97 -2.77
CA TYR A 86 -10.50 13.53 -1.51
C TYR A 86 -8.98 13.50 -1.63
N THR A 87 -8.29 13.83 -0.54
CA THR A 87 -6.85 13.55 -0.40
C THR A 87 -6.74 12.32 0.48
N THR A 88 -6.17 11.25 -0.07
CA THR A 88 -5.85 10.04 0.69
C THR A 88 -4.36 9.99 0.97
N ARG A 89 -3.98 9.53 2.15
CA ARG A 89 -2.59 9.27 2.54
C ARG A 89 -2.48 7.81 2.89
N PHE A 90 -1.54 7.12 2.25
CA PHE A 90 -1.23 5.73 2.52
C PHE A 90 0.24 5.63 2.92
N GLY A 91 0.54 4.77 3.88
CA GLY A 91 1.91 4.56 4.32
C GLY A 91 2.03 3.40 5.27
N THR A 92 3.27 3.06 5.58
CA THR A 92 3.63 2.09 6.61
C THR A 92 4.47 2.78 7.65
N VAL A 93 4.30 2.36 8.90
CA VAL A 93 5.21 2.66 9.99
C VAL A 93 5.90 1.37 10.36
N THR A 94 7.23 1.35 10.40
CA THR A 94 8.00 0.12 10.53
C THR A 94 8.98 0.21 11.70
N PHE A 95 8.95 -0.80 12.56
CA PHE A 95 9.78 -0.86 13.76
C PHE A 95 10.27 -2.28 14.01
N SER A 96 11.43 -2.40 14.67
CA SER A 96 11.95 -3.70 15.12
C SER A 96 11.13 -4.25 16.28
N THR A 97 10.88 -5.56 16.27
CA THR A 97 10.28 -6.28 17.40
C THR A 97 11.28 -6.56 18.52
N GLU A 98 12.58 -6.46 18.25
CA GLU A 98 13.64 -6.63 19.25
C GLU A 98 13.83 -5.36 20.10
N GLU A 99 13.45 -4.20 19.56
CA GLU A 99 13.45 -2.89 20.22
C GLU A 99 12.01 -2.43 20.51
N LYS A 100 11.18 -3.35 21.01
CA LYS A 100 9.75 -3.09 21.22
C LYS A 100 9.54 -2.16 22.43
N LYS A 101 9.81 -0.87 22.22
CA LYS A 101 9.35 0.19 23.11
C LYS A 101 7.83 0.17 23.15
N SER A 102 7.29 0.19 24.36
CA SER A 102 5.87 0.46 24.59
C SER A 102 5.47 1.77 23.93
N LEU A 103 4.18 1.91 23.66
CA LEU A 103 3.63 3.16 23.15
C LEU A 103 3.97 4.35 24.06
N ALA A 104 3.91 4.14 25.37
CA ALA A 104 4.23 5.18 26.35
C ALA A 104 5.67 5.65 26.19
N GLU A 105 6.63 4.73 26.07
CA GLU A 105 8.04 5.06 25.86
C GLU A 105 8.28 5.80 24.54
N ARG A 106 7.51 5.48 23.49
CA ARG A 106 7.59 6.22 22.21
C ARG A 106 6.96 7.60 22.29
N ALA A 107 5.83 7.73 22.98
CA ALA A 107 5.19 9.01 23.22
C ALA A 107 6.09 9.92 24.03
N GLU A 108 6.78 9.37 25.03
CA GLU A 108 7.76 10.07 25.85
C GLU A 108 8.97 10.51 25.02
N GLU A 109 9.57 9.65 24.19
CA GLU A 109 10.67 10.03 23.29
C GLU A 109 10.27 11.15 22.31
N ILE A 110 9.07 11.07 21.74
CA ILE A 110 8.54 12.12 20.86
C ILE A 110 8.35 13.42 21.64
N ALA A 111 7.79 13.36 22.86
CA ALA A 111 7.61 14.52 23.71
C ALA A 111 8.96 15.16 24.09
N GLU A 112 9.96 14.36 24.48
CA GLU A 112 11.31 14.83 24.78
C GLU A 112 11.97 15.51 23.57
N ARG A 113 11.81 14.94 22.38
CA ARG A 113 12.33 15.54 21.14
C ARG A 113 11.64 16.86 20.81
N LEU A 114 10.32 16.95 20.97
CA LEU A 114 9.55 18.18 20.77
C LEU A 114 9.97 19.27 21.77
N LEU A 115 10.17 18.89 23.03
CA LEU A 115 10.65 19.80 24.07
C LEU A 115 12.10 20.25 23.85
N SER A 116 12.91 19.44 23.18
CA SER A 116 14.32 19.72 22.89
C SER A 116 14.55 20.53 21.60
N SER A 117 13.58 20.56 20.68
CA SER A 117 13.74 21.14 19.32
C SER A 117 13.25 22.59 19.17
N GLY A 118 12.69 23.20 20.22
CA GLY A 118 12.24 24.59 20.20
C GLY A 118 12.41 25.31 21.55
N PRO A 119 12.33 26.65 21.59
CA PRO A 119 12.31 27.37 22.85
C PRO A 119 11.04 26.98 23.61
N ALA A 120 11.20 26.37 24.78
CA ALA A 120 10.14 25.88 25.67
C ALA A 120 9.13 26.94 26.15
N HIS A 121 9.15 28.14 25.57
CA HIS A 121 8.35 29.30 25.98
C HIS A 121 7.00 29.40 25.23
N ASP A 122 6.80 28.72 24.09
CA ASP A 122 5.50 28.69 23.41
C ASP A 122 4.85 27.30 23.50
N LEU A 123 4.19 27.05 24.64
CA LEU A 123 3.43 25.83 24.90
C LEU A 123 2.39 25.53 23.81
N LYS A 124 1.82 26.57 23.18
CA LYS A 124 0.82 26.41 22.11
C LYS A 124 1.48 25.85 20.84
N ALA A 125 2.70 26.27 20.52
CA ALA A 125 3.47 25.71 19.41
C ALA A 125 3.81 24.24 19.65
N VAL A 126 4.31 23.90 20.85
CA VAL A 126 4.64 22.52 21.23
C VAL A 126 3.41 21.61 21.19
N LEU A 127 2.27 22.06 21.74
CA LEU A 127 1.02 21.29 21.70
C LEU A 127 0.50 21.12 20.26
N LYS A 128 0.60 22.14 19.43
CA LYS A 128 0.23 22.04 18.01
C LYS A 128 1.09 20.99 17.30
N GLU A 129 2.39 20.97 17.55
CA GLU A 129 3.31 20.01 16.96
C GLU A 129 3.08 18.59 17.48
N ALA A 130 2.80 18.43 18.78
CA ALA A 130 2.42 17.16 19.38
C ALA A 130 1.11 16.60 18.79
N VAL A 131 0.09 17.45 18.60
CA VAL A 131 -1.18 17.06 17.96
C VAL A 131 -0.97 16.69 16.50
N LEU A 132 -0.15 17.43 15.75
CA LEU A 132 0.17 17.08 14.36
C LEU A 132 0.93 15.75 14.26
N THR A 133 1.88 15.52 15.18
CA THR A 133 2.63 14.26 15.26
C THR A 133 1.71 13.10 15.67
N GLY A 134 0.81 13.31 16.63
CA GLY A 134 -0.20 12.35 17.06
C GLY A 134 -1.25 12.03 16.00
N TYR A 135 -1.66 13.02 15.21
CA TYR A 135 -2.56 12.81 14.06
C TYR A 135 -1.91 11.92 13.00
N ASP A 136 -0.59 12.04 12.81
CA ASP A 136 0.17 11.13 11.94
C ASP A 136 0.29 9.70 12.53
N LEU A 137 0.13 9.52 13.85
CA LEU A 137 0.19 8.23 14.57
C LEU A 137 -1.16 7.48 14.65
N GLN A 138 -2.28 8.09 14.27
CA GLN A 138 -3.61 7.73 14.76
C GLN A 138 -4.29 6.48 14.14
N LYS A 139 -3.57 5.49 13.60
CA LYS A 139 -4.27 4.29 13.07
C LYS A 139 -3.55 2.95 13.06
N ASP A 140 -2.60 2.66 13.96
CA ASP A 140 -1.94 1.34 13.95
C ASP A 140 -1.80 0.56 15.28
N ASP A 141 -2.09 1.07 16.49
CA ASP A 141 -1.57 0.37 17.71
C ASP A 141 -2.53 0.07 18.88
N PHE A 142 -3.86 0.10 18.73
CA PHE A 142 -4.77 -0.04 19.89
C PHE A 142 -5.90 -1.07 19.77
N ASP A 143 -5.60 -2.25 19.23
CA ASP A 143 -6.25 -3.44 19.76
C ASP A 143 -5.27 -4.05 20.78
N GLU A 144 -5.55 -3.82 22.07
CA GLU A 144 -4.95 -4.56 23.18
C GLU A 144 -5.61 -5.95 23.20
N ASP A 145 -4.85 -7.02 22.92
CA ASP A 145 -5.21 -8.40 23.28
C ASP A 145 -5.06 -8.61 24.80
#